data_AF-A0A6A5AZF7-F1
#
_entry.id   AF-A0A6A5AZF7-F1
#
_cell.length_a   1.000
_cell.length_b   1.000
_cell.length_c   1.000
_cell.angle_alpha   90.00
_cell.angle_beta   90.00
_cell.angle_gamma   90.00
#
_symmetry.space_group_name_H-M   'P 1'
#
loop_
_entity.id
_entity.type
_entity.pdbx_description
1 polymer ?
#
loop_
_entity_poly.entity_id
_entity_poly.type
_entity_poly.pdbx_seq_one_letter_code
_entity_poly.pdbx_strand_id
1 'polypeptide(L)'
;MSEWAWPQPVMLNVLYDAGLGLESWDPRLNVFDRTHLMPIITPAYPPMNSAVQVSHTTFKVMYDELWRARHFADLAAHAANDADVKRAKWVDLFAPTNFFVR
;
A
#
# COMPACT_ATOMS: atom_id res chain seq x y z
N MET A 1 -6.04 -0.75 3.63
CA MET A 1 -4.71 -1.23 3.19
C MET A 1 -4.10 -2.27 4.13
N SER A 2 -4.23 -2.15 5.46
CA SER A 2 -3.74 -3.17 6.41
C SER A 2 -4.43 -4.54 6.29
N GLU A 3 -5.71 -4.56 5.92
CA GLU A 3 -6.47 -5.80 5.64
C GLU A 3 -6.49 -6.18 4.14
N TRP A 4 -5.75 -5.46 3.30
CA TRP A 4 -5.77 -5.76 1.87
C TRP A 4 -5.20 -7.16 1.61
N ALA A 5 -5.87 -7.94 0.77
CA ALA A 5 -5.51 -9.32 0.47
C ALA A 5 -4.34 -9.39 -0.52
N TRP A 6 -3.17 -8.87 -0.13
CA TRP A 6 -1.95 -8.97 -0.93
C TRP A 6 -1.66 -10.45 -1.31
N PRO A 7 -1.25 -10.74 -2.55
CA PRO A 7 -0.82 -9.82 -3.60
C PRO A 7 -1.94 -9.39 -4.58
N GLN A 8 -3.21 -9.38 -4.18
CA GLN A 8 -4.28 -8.85 -5.04
C GLN A 8 -3.94 -7.43 -5.50
N PRO A 9 -3.98 -7.13 -6.81
CA PRO A 9 -3.55 -5.82 -7.32
C PRO A 9 -4.51 -4.71 -6.93
N VAL A 10 -3.95 -3.57 -6.56
CA VAL A 10 -4.70 -2.32 -6.45
C VAL A 10 -4.83 -1.73 -7.84
N MET A 11 -6.07 -1.63 -8.34
CA MET A 11 -6.40 -1.10 -9.66
C MET A 11 -7.40 0.06 -9.52
N LEU A 12 -7.15 1.16 -10.25
CA LEU A 12 -8.03 2.33 -10.26
C LEU A 12 -9.06 2.29 -11.40
N ASN A 13 -8.81 1.48 -12.42
CA ASN A 13 -9.69 1.24 -13.56
C ASN A 13 -9.57 -0.22 -14.03
N VAL A 14 -10.45 -0.59 -14.96
CA VAL A 14 -10.34 -1.88 -15.65
C VAL A 14 -9.18 -1.81 -16.63
N LEU A 15 -8.31 -2.83 -16.61
CA LEU A 15 -7.22 -2.95 -17.56
C LEU A 15 -7.81 -3.14 -18.97
N TYR A 16 -7.33 -2.36 -19.93
CA TYR A 16 -7.69 -2.48 -21.33
C TYR A 16 -6.42 -2.53 -22.19
N ASP A 17 -6.51 -3.25 -23.30
CA ASP A 17 -5.46 -3.27 -24.32
C ASP A 17 -5.79 -2.21 -25.38
N ALA A 18 -4.85 -1.28 -25.64
CA ALA A 18 -4.98 -0.27 -26.67
C ALA A 18 -4.57 -0.77 -28.07
N GLY A 19 -4.09 -2.01 -28.20
CA GLY A 19 -3.65 -2.60 -29.47
C GLY A 19 -2.33 -2.03 -29.99
N LEU A 20 -1.55 -1.35 -29.15
CA LEU A 20 -0.27 -0.72 -29.53
C LEU A 20 0.93 -1.67 -29.35
N GLY A 21 0.71 -2.90 -28.88
CA GLY A 21 1.75 -3.92 -28.73
C GLY A 21 2.82 -3.57 -27.69
N LEU A 22 2.48 -2.73 -26.70
CA LEU A 22 3.38 -2.38 -25.60
C LEU A 22 3.22 -3.39 -24.46
N GLU A 23 4.32 -3.69 -23.79
CA GLU A 23 4.30 -4.58 -22.63
C GLU A 23 3.46 -3.96 -21.51
N SER A 24 2.53 -4.76 -20.99
CA SER A 24 1.60 -4.38 -19.93
C SER A 24 1.70 -5.42 -18.82
N TRP A 25 1.55 -4.97 -17.58
CA TRP A 25 1.51 -5.84 -16.42
C TRP A 25 0.32 -6.81 -16.52
N ASP A 26 0.60 -8.12 -16.60
CA ASP A 26 -0.41 -9.17 -16.56
C ASP A 26 0.15 -10.44 -15.91
N PRO A 27 -0.22 -10.74 -14.65
CA PRO A 27 0.26 -11.93 -13.95
C PRO A 27 -0.28 -13.23 -14.57
N ARG A 28 -1.27 -13.20 -15.47
CA ARG A 28 -1.72 -14.40 -16.18
C ARG A 28 -0.75 -14.79 -17.27
N LEU A 29 -0.11 -13.81 -17.91
CA LEU A 29 0.78 -14.00 -19.06
C LEU A 29 2.26 -14.02 -18.66
N ASN A 30 2.67 -13.13 -17.75
CA ASN A 30 4.06 -12.98 -17.34
C ASN A 30 4.33 -13.62 -15.97
N VAL A 31 5.28 -14.54 -15.91
CA VAL A 31 5.68 -15.21 -14.66
C VAL A 31 6.32 -14.23 -13.68
N PHE A 32 7.06 -13.23 -14.17
CA PHE A 32 7.67 -12.21 -13.31
C PHE A 32 6.60 -11.42 -12.55
N ASP A 33 5.53 -11.02 -13.23
CA ASP A 33 4.42 -10.29 -12.64
C ASP A 33 3.70 -11.07 -11.53
N ARG A 34 3.67 -12.41 -11.61
CA ARG A 34 3.11 -13.28 -10.56
C ARG A 34 3.89 -13.22 -9.25
N THR A 35 5.16 -12.80 -9.30
CA THR A 35 6.03 -12.73 -8.12
C THR A 35 5.90 -11.42 -7.35
N HIS A 36 5.17 -10.43 -7.88
CA HIS A 36 5.01 -9.14 -7.23
C HIS A 36 4.20 -9.25 -5.93
N LEU A 37 4.75 -8.73 -4.83
CA LEU A 37 4.17 -8.84 -3.50
C LEU A 37 3.08 -7.80 -3.21
N MET A 38 3.24 -6.59 -3.75
CA MET A 38 2.36 -5.45 -3.49
C MET A 38 2.00 -4.71 -4.79
N PRO A 39 1.33 -5.35 -5.76
CA PRO A 39 1.08 -4.72 -7.05
C PRO A 39 0.14 -3.51 -6.96
N ILE A 40 0.64 -2.35 -7.39
CA ILE A 40 -0.12 -1.08 -7.51
C ILE A 40 -0.04 -0.65 -8.96
N ILE A 41 -1.15 -0.76 -9.68
CA ILE A 41 -1.14 -0.70 -11.14
C ILE A 41 -1.44 0.72 -11.63
N THR A 42 -0.61 1.24 -12.54
CA THR A 42 -0.86 2.52 -13.20
C THR A 42 -2.11 2.43 -14.09
N PRO A 43 -3.01 3.43 -14.06
CA PRO A 43 -4.29 3.32 -14.76
C PRO A 43 -4.20 3.54 -16.28
N ALA A 44 -3.18 4.26 -16.75
CA ALA A 44 -3.01 4.55 -18.17
C ALA A 44 -2.31 3.39 -18.89
N TYR A 45 -2.69 3.15 -20.15
CA TYR A 45 -2.01 2.18 -20.99
C TYR A 45 -0.59 2.65 -21.39
N PRO A 46 0.42 1.77 -21.40
CA PRO A 46 0.37 0.39 -20.90
C PRO A 46 0.39 0.36 -19.37
N PRO A 47 -0.53 -0.38 -18.70
CA PRO A 47 -0.54 -0.45 -17.25
C PRO A 47 0.70 -1.19 -16.73
N MET A 48 1.36 -0.63 -15.73
CA MET A 48 2.58 -1.17 -15.12
C MET A 48 2.45 -1.19 -13.59
N ASN A 49 3.21 -2.07 -12.92
CA ASN A 49 3.30 -2.06 -11.47
C ASN A 49 4.25 -0.95 -10.98
N SER A 50 3.72 0.06 -10.29
CA SER A 50 4.50 1.15 -9.69
C SER A 50 5.31 0.71 -8.47
N ALA A 51 4.99 -0.45 -7.87
CA ALA A 51 5.62 -1.00 -6.68
C ALA A 51 6.42 -2.29 -7.00
N VAL A 52 7.02 -2.36 -8.20
CA VAL A 52 7.81 -3.53 -8.66
C VAL A 52 9.03 -3.83 -7.78
N GLN A 53 9.60 -2.82 -7.12
CA GLN A 53 10.79 -2.97 -6.27
C GLN A 53 10.50 -3.48 -4.86
N VAL A 54 9.23 -3.74 -4.53
CA VAL A 54 8.86 -4.23 -3.20
C VAL A 54 9.38 -5.66 -3.02
N SER A 55 10.30 -5.83 -2.09
CA SER A 55 10.84 -7.12 -1.66
C SER A 55 10.08 -7.64 -0.44
N HIS A 56 10.33 -8.88 -0.03
CA HIS A 56 9.71 -9.44 1.17
C HIS A 56 10.02 -8.62 2.44
N THR A 57 11.23 -8.06 2.53
CA THR A 57 11.63 -7.27 3.70
C THR A 57 10.95 -5.91 3.73
N THR A 58 10.92 -5.19 2.62
CA THR A 58 10.23 -3.90 2.55
C THR A 58 8.71 -4.06 2.66
N PHE A 59 8.15 -5.13 2.08
CA PHE A 59 6.75 -5.49 2.25
C PHE A 59 6.40 -5.69 3.72
N LYS A 60 7.20 -6.49 4.46
CA LYS A 60 6.97 -6.73 5.88
C LYS A 60 6.95 -5.42 6.68
N VAL A 61 7.93 -4.54 6.45
CA VAL A 61 7.99 -3.24 7.15
C VAL A 61 6.76 -2.39 6.83
N MET A 62 6.36 -2.28 5.55
CA MET A 62 5.17 -1.52 5.17
C MET A 62 3.89 -2.13 5.75
N TYR A 63 3.76 -3.46 5.76
CA TYR A 63 2.60 -4.15 6.32
C TYR A 63 2.45 -3.88 7.82
N ASP A 64 3.55 -3.97 8.58
CA ASP A 64 3.56 -3.67 10.02
C ASP A 64 3.24 -2.18 10.27
N GLU A 65 3.75 -1.26 9.45
CA GLU A 65 3.40 0.17 9.53
C GLU A 65 1.94 0.48 9.17
N LEU A 66 1.34 -0.24 8.22
CA LEU A 66 -0.09 -0.10 7.90
C LEU A 66 -0.99 -0.51 9.07
N TRP A 67 -0.61 -1.57 9.79
CA TRP A 67 -1.31 -1.97 11.02
C TRP A 67 -1.12 -0.97 12.15
N ARG A 68 0.11 -0.47 12.36
CA ARG A 68 0.40 0.59 13.33
C ARG A 68 -0.43 1.84 13.03
N ALA A 69 -0.45 2.27 11.76
CA ALA A 69 -1.19 3.45 11.33
C ALA A 69 -2.69 3.31 11.59
N ARG A 70 -3.28 2.14 11.30
CA ARG A 70 -4.67 1.86 11.62
C ARG A 70 -4.95 1.98 13.12
N HIS A 71 -4.12 1.37 13.96
CA HIS A 71 -4.30 1.43 15.41
C HIS A 71 -4.40 2.89 15.91
N PHE A 72 -3.48 3.76 15.48
CA PHE A 72 -3.52 5.18 15.85
C PHE A 72 -4.69 5.94 15.23
N ALA A 73 -5.04 5.66 13.97
CA ALA A 73 -6.20 6.27 13.32
C ALA A 73 -7.51 5.90 14.03
N ASP A 74 -7.66 4.65 14.47
CA ASP A 74 -8.81 4.18 15.24
C ASP A 74 -8.86 4.90 16.60
N LEU A 75 -7.73 5.05 17.31
CA LEU A 75 -7.67 5.82 18.55
C LEU A 75 -8.05 7.29 18.36
N ALA A 76 -7.61 7.92 17.27
CA ALA A 76 -7.93 9.31 16.96
C ALA A 76 -9.42 9.48 16.59
N ALA A 77 -10.00 8.53 15.87
CA ALA A 77 -11.42 8.54 15.50
C ALA A 77 -12.35 8.37 16.70
N HIS A 78 -11.95 7.56 17.70
CA HIS A 78 -12.74 7.28 18.90
C HIS A 78 -12.41 8.20 20.08
N ALA A 79 -11.45 9.12 19.93
CA ALA A 79 -11.18 10.13 20.95
C ALA A 79 -12.45 10.99 21.18
N ALA A 80 -12.70 11.32 22.46
CA ALA A 80 -13.79 12.20 22.85
C ALA A 80 -13.77 13.51 22.04
N ASN A 81 -14.89 14.24 21.98
CA ASN A 81 -15.01 15.50 21.23
C ASN A 81 -14.12 16.66 21.74
N ASP A 82 -13.15 16.35 22.61
CA ASP A 82 -12.06 17.23 22.97
C ASP A 82 -11.05 17.32 21.82
N ALA A 83 -10.85 18.55 21.32
CA ALA A 83 -9.97 18.84 20.20
C ALA A 83 -8.49 18.59 20.55
N ASP A 84 -8.08 18.84 21.79
CA ASP A 84 -6.69 18.68 22.22
C ASP A 84 -6.33 17.19 22.31
N VAL A 85 -7.26 16.36 22.81
CA VAL A 85 -7.09 14.90 22.84
C VAL A 85 -7.01 14.32 21.44
N LYS A 86 -7.89 14.75 20.52
CA LYS A 86 -7.84 14.33 19.11
C LYS A 86 -6.51 14.72 18.45
N ARG A 87 -6.05 15.96 18.67
CA ARG A 87 -4.79 16.45 18.14
C ARG A 87 -3.61 15.63 18.64
N ALA A 88 -3.56 15.32 19.93
CA ALA A 88 -2.49 14.49 20.51
C ALA A 88 -2.41 13.11 19.84
N LYS A 89 -3.55 12.45 19.57
CA LYS A 89 -3.57 11.15 18.87
C LYS A 89 -3.08 11.22 17.43
N TRP A 90 -3.36 12.31 16.72
CA TRP A 90 -2.79 12.54 15.39
C TRP A 90 -1.27 12.75 15.44
N VAL A 91 -0.76 13.44 16.47
CA VAL A 91 0.68 13.59 16.67
C VAL A 91 1.36 12.23 16.85
N ASP A 92 0.76 11.31 17.61
CA ASP A 92 1.30 9.95 17.81
C ASP A 92 1.43 9.15 16.50
N LEU A 93 0.48 9.30 15.57
CA LEU A 93 0.54 8.64 14.26
C LEU A 93 1.80 9.03 13.47
N PHE A 94 2.12 10.32 13.46
CA PHE A 94 3.24 10.92 12.73
C PHE A 94 4.54 10.96 13.54
N ALA A 95 4.57 10.37 14.74
CA ALA A 95 5.79 10.26 15.53
C ALA A 95 6.89 9.51 14.73
N PRO A 96 8.15 9.94 14.81
CA PRO A 96 9.24 9.32 14.06
C PRO A 96 9.45 7.86 14.50
N THR A 97 9.82 7.01 13.55
CA THR A 97 10.14 5.62 13.84
C THR A 97 11.54 5.48 14.45
N ASN A 98 11.68 4.64 15.46
CA ASN A 98 12.97 4.34 16.10
C ASN A 98 13.73 3.27 15.30
N PHE A 99 14.14 3.62 14.07
CA PHE A 99 14.70 2.69 13.09
C PHE A 99 15.87 1.84 13.61
N PHE A 100 16.75 2.41 14.43
CA PHE A 100 17.95 1.72 14.92
C PHE A 100 17.74 0.85 16.16
N VAL A 101 16.54 0.85 16.75
CA VAL A 101 16.24 0.19 18.03
C VAL A 101 15.08 -0.82 17.90
N ARG A 102 14.61 -1.06 16.68
CA ARG A 102 13.41 -1.84 16.39
C ARG A 102 13.68 -3.33 16.23
#